data_AF-A0A7M1SNU3-F1
#
_entry.id   AF-A0A7M1SNU3-F1
#
_cell.length_a   1.000
_cell.length_b   1.000
_cell.length_c   1.000
_cell.angle_alpha   90.00
_cell.angle_beta   90.00
_cell.angle_gamma   90.00
#
_symmetry.space_group_name_H-M   'P 1'
#
loop_
_entity.id
_entity.type
_entity.pdbx_description
1 polymer ?
#
loop_
_entity_poly.entity_id
_entity_poly.type
_entity_poly.pdbx_seq_one_letter_code
_entity_poly.pdbx_strand_id
1 'polypeptide(L)'
;MTTDNYLVTDEDGTPAAFVDMDQIQSQAVRFAYDMAAACGDRAELERVSEQHLAEAGTGAFGYVAAAALRNMTEQVLDPVLDVTDRLHETGHLAHDLRAGLAEAAANARKELG
;
A
#
# COMPACT_ATOMS: atom_id res chain seq x y z
N MET A 1 -7.26 6.68 -25.55
CA MET A 1 -7.13 7.21 -24.18
C MET A 1 -6.06 8.26 -24.23
N THR A 2 -6.36 9.48 -23.81
CA THR A 2 -5.39 10.56 -23.72
C THR A 2 -4.67 10.37 -22.40
N THR A 3 -3.34 10.23 -22.43
CA THR A 3 -2.53 10.16 -21.21
C THR A 3 -2.55 11.53 -20.54
N ASP A 4 -3.22 11.64 -19.39
CA ASP A 4 -3.20 12.86 -18.59
C ASP A 4 -1.87 12.92 -17.82
N ASN A 5 -0.91 13.64 -18.41
CA ASN A 5 0.37 13.93 -17.79
C ASN A 5 0.25 15.15 -16.88
N TYR A 6 0.58 14.97 -15.61
CA TYR A 6 0.53 16.02 -14.61
C TYR A 6 1.93 16.59 -14.37
N LEU A 7 2.01 17.92 -14.29
CA LEU A 7 3.22 18.61 -13.85
C LEU A 7 3.17 18.79 -12.33
N VAL A 8 4.10 18.16 -11.63
CA VAL A 8 4.33 18.37 -10.20
C VAL A 8 5.28 19.55 -10.06
N THR A 9 4.92 20.52 -9.22
CA THR A 9 5.79 21.65 -8.88
C THR A 9 6.27 21.54 -7.44
N ASP A 10 7.43 22.14 -7.15
CA ASP A 10 7.85 22.40 -5.78
C ASP A 10 7.05 23.56 -5.15
N GLU A 11 7.44 23.92 -3.92
CA GLU A 11 6.79 24.99 -3.15
C GLU A 11 6.92 26.38 -3.81
N ASP A 12 7.92 26.58 -4.66
CA ASP A 12 8.17 27.82 -5.40
C ASP A 12 7.48 27.84 -6.78
N GLY A 13 6.74 26.79 -7.12
CA GLY A 13 6.07 26.64 -8.42
C GLY A 13 7.00 26.20 -9.55
N THR A 14 8.22 25.76 -9.23
CA THR A 14 9.17 25.25 -10.22
C THR A 14 8.80 23.80 -10.58
N PRO A 15 8.80 23.44 -11.88
CA PRO A 15 8.60 22.05 -12.32
C PRO A 15 9.57 21.08 -11.63
N ALA A 16 9.04 20.18 -10.81
CA ALA A 16 9.79 19.13 -10.13
C ALA A 16 9.72 17.80 -10.87
N ALA A 17 8.56 17.45 -11.45
CA ALA A 17 8.37 16.21 -12.20
C ALA A 17 7.20 16.28 -13.19
N PHE A 18 7.22 15.40 -14.19
CA PHE A 18 6.05 15.04 -14.99
C PHE A 18 5.66 13.61 -14.64
N VAL A 19 4.39 13.39 -14.30
CA VAL A 19 3.88 12.09 -13.88
C VAL A 19 2.66 11.67 -14.70
N ASP A 20 2.64 10.40 -15.09
CA ASP A 20 1.48 9.74 -15.68
C ASP A 20 0.66 9.12 -14.53
N MET A 21 -0.48 9.73 -14.22
CA MET A 21 -1.30 9.29 -13.08
C MET A 21 -2.00 7.95 -13.34
N ASP A 22 -2.34 7.65 -14.59
CA ASP A 22 -2.95 6.37 -14.96
C ASP A 22 -1.92 5.24 -14.81
N GLN A 23 -0.67 5.50 -15.21
CA GLN A 23 0.44 4.57 -14.97
C GLN A 23 0.69 4.36 -13.47
N ILE A 24 0.72 5.44 -12.68
CA ILE A 24 0.91 5.33 -11.22
C ILE A 24 -0.20 4.49 -10.59
N GLN A 25 -1.46 4.76 -10.92
CA GLN A 25 -2.59 4.04 -10.33
C GLN A 25 -2.60 2.56 -10.73
N SER A 26 -2.41 2.26 -12.01
CA SER A 26 -2.39 0.87 -12.50
C SER A 26 -1.24 0.07 -11.89
N GLN A 27 -0.04 0.66 -11.78
CA GLN A 27 1.10 0.03 -11.16
C GLN A 27 0.90 -0.14 -9.64
N ALA A 28 0.34 0.87 -8.96
CA ALA A 28 0.06 0.80 -7.53
C ALA A 28 -0.90 -0.33 -7.16
N VAL A 29 -1.94 -0.56 -7.97
CA VAL A 29 -2.85 -1.70 -7.79
C VAL A 29 -2.10 -3.01 -7.91
N ARG A 30 -1.29 -3.18 -8.96
CA ARG A 30 -0.46 -4.39 -9.14
C ARG A 30 0.49 -4.60 -7.96
N PHE A 31 1.19 -3.55 -7.54
CA PHE A 31 2.14 -3.61 -6.45
C PHE A 31 1.47 -4.03 -5.13
N ALA A 32 0.29 -3.48 -4.81
CA ALA A 32 -0.46 -3.87 -3.62
C ALA A 32 -0.80 -5.37 -3.61
N TYR A 33 -1.30 -5.92 -4.73
CA TYR A 33 -1.66 -7.34 -4.81
C TYR A 33 -0.44 -8.27 -4.83
N ASP A 34 0.63 -7.89 -5.52
CA ASP A 34 1.87 -8.68 -5.53
C ASP A 34 2.48 -8.76 -4.12
N MET A 35 2.49 -7.64 -3.38
CA MET A 35 2.92 -7.60 -1.98
C MET A 35 2.03 -8.47 -1.07
N ALA A 36 0.71 -8.46 -1.31
CA ALA A 36 -0.21 -9.28 -0.54
C ALA A 36 0.00 -10.77 -0.81
N ALA A 37 0.25 -11.15 -2.06
CA ALA A 37 0.53 -12.54 -2.45
C ALA A 37 1.87 -13.04 -1.89
N ALA A 38 2.86 -12.16 -1.78
CA ALA A 38 4.17 -12.43 -1.18
C ALA A 38 4.17 -12.40 0.36
N CYS A 39 3.03 -12.10 1.00
CA CYS A 39 2.94 -11.97 2.45
C CYS A 39 3.44 -13.25 3.16
N GLY A 40 4.33 -13.08 4.15
CA GLY A 40 4.97 -14.19 4.87
C GLY A 40 6.29 -14.67 4.27
N ASP A 41 6.66 -14.20 3.07
CA ASP A 41 7.96 -14.48 2.44
C ASP A 41 8.78 -13.18 2.27
N ARG A 42 9.78 -13.00 3.13
CA ARG A 42 10.65 -11.81 3.13
C ARG A 42 11.38 -11.63 1.79
N ALA A 43 11.92 -12.71 1.24
CA ALA A 43 12.75 -12.64 0.04
C ALA A 43 11.89 -12.27 -1.17
N GLU A 44 10.67 -12.80 -1.23
CA GLU A 44 9.73 -12.45 -2.29
C GLU A 44 9.22 -11.01 -2.17
N LEU A 45 8.96 -10.51 -0.95
CA LEU A 45 8.60 -9.11 -0.72
C LEU A 45 9.70 -8.14 -1.21
N GLU A 46 10.96 -8.47 -0.96
CA GLU A 46 12.11 -7.70 -1.46
C GLU A 46 12.16 -7.74 -2.99
N ARG A 47 12.07 -8.93 -3.60
CA ARG A 47 12.07 -9.11 -5.06
C ARG A 47 10.94 -8.32 -5.75
N VAL A 48 9.73 -8.38 -5.21
CA VAL A 48 8.56 -7.64 -5.74
C VAL A 48 8.79 -6.14 -5.61
N SER A 49 9.32 -5.67 -4.48
CA SER A 49 9.62 -4.25 -4.27
C SER A 49 10.66 -3.74 -5.26
N GLU A 50 11.74 -4.49 -5.48
CA GLU A 50 12.78 -4.15 -6.46
C GLU A 50 12.24 -4.10 -7.89
N GLN A 51 11.38 -5.06 -8.25
CA GLN A 51 10.74 -5.10 -9.56
C GLN A 51 9.90 -3.84 -9.80
N HIS A 52 9.02 -3.49 -8.86
CA HIS A 52 8.15 -2.31 -9.00
C HIS A 52 8.94 -1.00 -8.95
N LEU A 53 10.01 -0.93 -8.16
CA LEU A 53 10.93 0.21 -8.18
C LEU A 53 11.63 0.36 -9.53
N ALA A 54 12.10 -0.73 -10.12
CA ALA A 54 12.75 -0.72 -11.43
C ALA A 54 11.77 -0.31 -12.55
N GLU A 55 10.51 -0.77 -12.48
CA GLU A 55 9.45 -0.42 -13.44
C GLU A 55 9.02 1.06 -13.31
N ALA A 56 8.82 1.57 -12.09
CA ALA A 56 8.37 2.95 -11.85
C ALA A 56 9.50 3.98 -12.01
N GLY A 57 10.74 3.58 -11.74
CA GLY A 57 11.85 4.49 -11.52
C GLY A 57 11.77 5.23 -10.18
N THR A 58 12.92 5.73 -9.73
CA THR A 58 13.06 6.38 -8.40
C THR A 58 12.21 7.64 -8.23
N GLY A 59 11.90 8.35 -9.32
CA GLY A 59 11.08 9.57 -9.29
C GLY A 59 9.59 9.32 -9.07
N ALA A 60 9.04 8.23 -9.62
CA ALA A 60 7.61 7.93 -9.53
C ALA A 60 7.26 6.89 -8.46
N PHE A 61 8.24 6.07 -8.03
CA PHE A 61 7.98 4.97 -7.11
C PHE A 61 7.35 5.40 -5.77
N GLY A 62 7.71 6.59 -5.26
CA GLY A 62 7.07 7.12 -4.04
C GLY A 62 5.56 7.26 -4.16
N TYR A 63 5.07 7.75 -5.31
CA TYR A 63 3.64 7.86 -5.59
C TYR A 63 2.98 6.49 -5.76
N VAL A 64 3.67 5.57 -6.46
CA VAL A 64 3.21 4.18 -6.62
C VAL A 64 3.07 3.49 -5.27
N ALA A 65 4.09 3.58 -4.40
CA ALA A 65 4.10 2.97 -3.08
C ALA A 65 3.01 3.56 -2.16
N ALA A 66 2.82 4.88 -2.17
CA ALA A 66 1.77 5.53 -1.39
C ALA A 66 0.38 5.10 -1.85
N ALA A 67 0.13 5.08 -3.16
CA ALA A 67 -1.14 4.59 -3.71
C ALA A 67 -1.34 3.09 -3.46
N ALA A 68 -0.27 2.28 -3.52
CA ALA A 68 -0.31 0.85 -3.24
C ALA A 68 -0.66 0.59 -1.78
N LEU A 69 -0.15 1.37 -0.83
CA LEU A 69 -0.49 1.25 0.58
C LEU A 69 -1.99 1.48 0.83
N ARG A 70 -2.58 2.49 0.16
CA ARG A 70 -4.02 2.73 0.21
C ARG A 70 -4.80 1.55 -0.37
N ASN A 71 -4.40 1.06 -1.55
CA ASN A 71 -5.03 -0.10 -2.18
C ASN A 71 -4.92 -1.37 -1.33
N MET A 72 -3.76 -1.65 -0.74
CA MET A 72 -3.55 -2.75 0.20
C MET A 72 -4.51 -2.64 1.39
N THR A 73 -4.67 -1.44 1.94
CA THR A 73 -5.52 -1.23 3.12
C THR A 73 -6.99 -1.44 2.79
N GLU A 74 -7.48 -0.83 1.71
CA GLU A 74 -8.90 -0.85 1.36
C GLU A 74 -9.34 -2.12 0.64
N GLN A 75 -8.51 -2.63 -0.28
CA GLN A 75 -8.91 -3.70 -1.20
C GLN A 75 -8.44 -5.09 -0.74
N VAL A 76 -7.47 -5.15 0.18
CA VAL A 76 -6.93 -6.42 0.69
C VAL A 76 -7.19 -6.57 2.18
N LEU A 77 -6.70 -5.65 3.00
CA LEU A 77 -6.76 -5.79 4.45
C LEU A 77 -8.20 -5.67 4.97
N ASP A 78 -8.98 -4.70 4.49
CA ASP A 78 -10.36 -4.51 4.95
C ASP A 78 -11.26 -5.75 4.72
N PRO A 79 -11.33 -6.35 3.50
CA PRO A 79 -12.15 -7.56 3.31
C PRO A 79 -11.61 -8.79 4.07
N VAL A 80 -10.29 -8.87 4.31
CA VAL A 80 -9.72 -9.92 5.18
C VAL A 80 -10.20 -9.71 6.62
N LEU A 81 -10.20 -8.47 7.11
CA LEU A 81 -10.65 -8.15 8.46
C LEU A 81 -12.16 -8.38 8.61
N ASP A 82 -12.97 -8.07 7.60
CA ASP A 82 -14.40 -8.40 7.60
C ASP A 82 -14.67 -9.91 7.77
N VAL A 83 -13.85 -10.76 7.12
CA VAL A 83 -13.94 -12.22 7.33
C VAL A 83 -13.55 -12.57 8.77
N THR A 84 -12.50 -11.96 9.31
CA THR A 84 -12.03 -12.24 10.67
C THR A 84 -13.02 -11.77 11.74
N ASP A 85 -13.71 -10.65 11.50
CA ASP A 85 -14.76 -10.12 12.37
C ASP A 85 -15.91 -11.12 12.45
N ARG A 86 -16.37 -11.64 11.30
CA ARG A 86 -17.42 -12.67 11.26
C ARG A 86 -17.01 -13.96 11.98
N LEU A 87 -15.74 -14.36 11.87
CA LEU A 87 -15.22 -15.52 12.62
C LEU A 87 -15.16 -15.23 14.12
N HIS A 88 -14.86 -14.00 14.52
CA HIS A 88 -14.85 -13.59 15.90
C HIS A 88 -16.26 -13.57 16.51
N GLU A 89 -17.21 -12.94 15.82
CA GLU A 89 -18.62 -12.87 16.24
C GLU A 89 -19.28 -14.25 16.39
N THR A 90 -18.88 -15.21 15.54
CA THR A 90 -19.37 -16.59 15.58
C THR A 90 -18.62 -17.47 16.59
N GLY A 91 -17.61 -16.94 17.28
CA GLY A 91 -16.82 -17.65 18.27
C GLY A 91 -15.79 -18.63 17.69
N HIS A 92 -15.57 -18.60 16.38
CA HIS A 92 -14.55 -19.42 15.70
C HIS A 92 -13.15 -18.79 15.73
N LEU A 93 -13.05 -17.50 16.02
CA LEU A 93 -11.81 -16.78 16.27
C LEU A 93 -11.85 -16.13 17.65
N ALA A 94 -10.91 -16.52 18.52
CA ALA A 94 -10.89 -16.03 19.90
C ALA A 94 -10.57 -14.53 20.02
N HIS A 95 -9.81 -13.99 19.07
CA HIS A 95 -9.27 -12.64 19.13
C HIS A 95 -9.94 -11.71 18.10
N ASP A 96 -10.26 -10.50 18.54
CA ASP A 96 -10.60 -9.38 17.65
C ASP A 96 -9.32 -8.82 17.02
N LEU A 97 -9.13 -9.06 15.72
CA LEU A 97 -7.93 -8.63 15.01
C LEU A 97 -7.94 -7.12 14.71
N ARG A 98 -9.10 -6.48 14.57
CA ARG A 98 -9.19 -5.02 14.40
C ARG A 98 -8.75 -4.32 15.68
N ALA A 99 -9.21 -4.79 16.84
CA ALA A 99 -8.74 -4.30 18.13
C ALA A 99 -7.21 -4.52 18.29
N GLY A 100 -6.72 -5.72 17.96
CA GLY A 100 -5.29 -6.03 18.01
C GLY A 100 -4.42 -5.10 17.13
N LEU A 101 -4.87 -4.77 15.91
CA LEU A 101 -4.17 -3.81 15.05
C LEU A 101 -4.18 -2.39 15.63
N ALA A 102 -5.29 -1.96 16.24
CA ALA A 102 -5.37 -0.66 16.90
C ALA A 102 -4.42 -0.56 18.10
N GLU A 103 -4.32 -1.62 18.91
CA GLU A 103 -3.36 -1.72 20.01
C GLU A 103 -1.91 -1.71 19.51
N ALA A 104 -1.60 -2.47 18.46
CA ALA A 104 -0.28 -2.49 17.85
C ALA A 104 0.13 -1.10 17.32
N ALA A 105 -0.80 -0.38 16.68
CA ALA A 105 -0.57 0.98 16.20
C ALA A 105 -0.33 1.97 17.36
N ALA A 106 -1.10 1.85 18.45
CA ALA A 106 -0.89 2.66 19.65
C ALA A 106 0.47 2.39 20.29
N ASN A 107 0.88 1.12 20.37
CA ASN A 107 2.19 0.72 20.88
C ASN A 107 3.33 1.27 20.02
N ALA A 108 3.24 1.13 18.70
CA ALA A 108 4.25 1.66 17.78
C ALA A 108 4.46 3.17 17.94
N ARG A 109 3.38 3.94 18.10
CA ARG A 109 3.47 5.40 18.34
C ARG A 109 4.08 5.76 19.69
N LYS A 110 3.96 4.89 20.70
CA LYS A 110 4.55 5.10 22.02
C LYS A 110 6.05 4.79 22.04
N GLU A 111 6.47 3.74 21.35
CA GLU A 111 7.87 3.27 21.39
C GLU A 111 8.76 3.99 20.36
N LEU A 112 8.19 4.49 19.26
CA LEU A 112 8.92 5.15 18.17
C LEU A 112 8.74 6.68 18.13
N GLY A 113 7.93 7.24 19.03
CA GLY A 113 7.53 8.66 19.07
C GLY A 113 8.07 9.41 20.27
#